data_AF-A0A345UWJ7-F1
#
_entry.id   AF-A0A345UWJ7-F1
#
_cell.length_a   1.000
_cell.length_b   1.000
_cell.length_c   1.000
_cell.angle_alpha   90.00
_cell.angle_beta   90.00
_cell.angle_gamma   90.00
#
_symmetry.space_group_name_H-M   'P 1'
#
loop_
_entity.id
_entity.type
_entity.pdbx_description
1 polymer ?
#
loop_
_entity_poly.entity_id
_entity_poly.type
_entity_poly.pdbx_seq_one_letter_code
_entity_poly.pdbx_strand_id
1 'polypeptide(L)'
;MKKDWVVWLGCISLFGAGVVWGAIPRGKEFFDVKNLHDLAEVIGSFATAAALLLAVIGYNAWKKQLVATSDHELAKRASLSLRKYRAMLPDAFRTTSGLVERMNFQVSYRETPHELLEVVNEELSNLKIISSEVHLLALECREEWGDSVWPVFQDAFFLGDHCRACIGAFVSWSRIDFPDRLREKYADSAINSFEAVKILAGENVLEIEKYFEEKFGPLHQMFNEKKLK
;
A
#
# COMPACT_ATOMS: atom_id res chain seq x y z
N MET A 1 23.92 5.30 -5.58
CA MET A 1 25.30 5.27 -5.02
C MET A 1 26.38 5.82 -5.96
N LYS A 2 26.23 5.84 -7.30
CA LYS A 2 27.28 6.36 -8.21
C LYS A 2 27.46 7.89 -8.19
N LYS A 3 26.45 8.65 -7.75
CA LYS A 3 26.40 10.12 -7.91
C LYS A 3 27.37 10.87 -6.99
N ASP A 4 27.74 10.27 -5.86
CA ASP A 4 28.59 10.92 -4.84
C ASP A 4 30.02 10.37 -4.79
N TRP A 5 30.40 9.54 -5.78
CA TRP A 5 31.70 8.87 -5.75
C TRP A 5 32.86 9.88 -5.85
N VAL A 6 32.68 10.92 -6.65
CA VAL A 6 33.69 11.99 -6.80
C VAL A 6 33.87 12.77 -5.49
N VAL A 7 32.79 12.99 -4.74
CA VAL A 7 32.85 13.68 -3.44
C VAL A 7 33.57 12.82 -2.40
N TRP A 8 33.26 11.53 -2.34
CA TRP A 8 33.95 10.58 -1.47
C TRP A 8 35.43 10.45 -1.78
N LEU A 9 35.78 10.34 -3.07
CA LEU A 9 37.17 10.26 -3.51
C LEU A 9 37.94 11.55 -3.21
N GLY A 10 37.28 12.71 -3.34
CA GLY A 10 37.82 14.00 -2.93
C GLY A 10 38.11 14.07 -1.44
N CYS A 11 37.14 13.68 -0.59
CA CYS A 11 37.32 13.66 0.87
C CYS A 11 38.44 12.70 1.31
N ILE A 12 38.49 11.49 0.75
CA ILE A 12 39.56 10.51 1.04
C ILE A 12 40.92 11.04 0.60
N SER A 13 41.00 11.66 -0.59
CA SER A 13 42.26 12.22 -1.11
C SER A 13 42.75 13.39 -0.25
N LEU A 14 41.84 14.23 0.25
CA LEU A 14 42.16 15.37 1.11
C LEU A 14 42.64 14.90 2.49
N PHE A 15 42.01 13.85 3.04
CA PHE A 15 42.46 13.19 4.26
C PHE A 15 43.83 12.54 4.07
N GLY A 16 44.03 11.83 2.96
CA GLY A 16 45.31 11.20 2.59
C GLY A 16 46.42 12.23 2.41
N ALA A 17 46.14 13.36 1.77
CA ALA A 17 47.08 14.47 1.63
C ALA A 17 47.46 15.06 3.00
N GLY A 18 46.50 15.20 3.92
CA GLY A 18 46.76 15.63 5.30
C GLY A 18 47.63 14.65 6.08
N VAL A 19 47.38 13.34 5.96
CA VAL A 19 48.19 12.29 6.59
C VAL A 19 49.60 12.25 6.01
N VAL A 20 49.75 12.32 4.68
CA VAL A 20 51.06 12.33 4.02
C VAL A 20 51.84 13.58 4.40
N TRP A 21 51.20 14.75 4.44
CA TRP A 21 51.84 16.00 4.84
C TRP A 21 52.24 16.00 6.32
N GLY A 22 51.40 15.45 7.21
CA GLY A 22 51.70 15.28 8.63
C GLY A 22 52.76 14.22 8.92
N ALA A 23 52.94 13.23 8.02
CA ALA A 23 53.95 12.18 8.13
C ALA A 23 55.32 12.57 7.55
N ILE A 24 55.46 13.75 6.91
CA ILE A 24 56.78 14.24 6.49
C ILE A 24 57.62 14.49 7.75
N PRO A 25 58.72 13.77 7.96
CA PRO A 25 59.48 13.87 9.19
C PRO A 25 60.26 15.20 9.20
N ARG A 26 59.67 16.23 9.80
CA ARG A 26 60.44 17.37 10.31
C ARG A 26 61.18 16.89 11.56
N GLY A 27 62.38 16.37 11.33
CA GLY A 27 63.42 15.99 12.30
C GLY A 27 62.96 15.60 13.71
N LYS A 28 62.96 14.29 14.02
CA LYS A 28 63.13 13.62 15.34
C LYS A 28 62.49 14.18 16.64
N GLU A 29 61.69 15.24 16.62
CA GLU A 29 61.11 15.87 17.82
C GLU A 29 59.57 15.79 17.86
N PHE A 30 58.91 15.14 16.90
CA PHE A 30 57.44 15.12 16.83
C PHE A 30 56.73 14.40 18.00
N PHE A 31 57.48 13.62 18.80
CA PHE A 31 56.99 13.02 20.05
C PHE A 31 57.65 13.63 21.30
N ASP A 32 58.49 14.65 21.15
CA ASP A 32 59.02 15.44 22.27
C ASP A 32 58.07 16.63 22.50
N VAL A 33 57.03 16.41 23.30
CA VAL A 33 55.99 17.41 23.58
C VAL A 33 56.59 18.55 24.40
N LYS A 34 57.21 19.53 23.74
CA LYS A 34 57.77 20.74 24.37
C LYS A 34 56.69 21.77 24.75
N ASN A 35 55.48 21.68 24.20
CA ASN A 35 54.40 22.66 24.41
C ASN A 35 52.99 22.02 24.45
N LEU A 36 52.12 22.55 25.32
CA LEU A 36 50.72 22.13 25.51
C LEU A 36 49.85 22.28 24.25
N HIS A 37 50.30 23.11 23.30
CA HIS A 37 49.63 23.41 22.04
C HIS A 37 49.62 22.22 21.07
N ASP A 38 50.75 21.52 20.91
CA ASP A 38 50.84 20.38 19.98
C ASP A 38 50.00 19.19 20.47
N LEU A 39 49.90 19.00 21.78
CA LEU A 39 48.99 18.01 22.39
C LEU A 39 47.52 18.34 22.07
N ALA A 40 47.14 19.62 22.15
CA ALA A 40 45.79 20.07 21.84
C ALA A 40 45.46 19.91 20.36
N GLU A 41 46.43 20.10 19.47
CA GLU A 41 46.26 19.93 18.02
C GLU A 41 46.04 18.46 17.65
N VAL A 42 46.82 17.54 18.25
CA VAL A 42 46.63 16.09 18.08
C VAL A 42 45.26 15.66 18.62
N ILE A 43 44.88 16.07 19.83
CA ILE A 43 43.56 15.76 20.41
C ILE A 43 42.42 16.33 19.54
N GLY A 44 42.59 17.55 19.02
CA GLY A 44 41.61 18.19 18.12
C GLY A 44 41.41 17.41 16.82
N SER A 45 42.49 16.84 16.26
CA SER A 45 42.41 16.01 15.06
C SER A 45 41.64 14.69 15.31
N PHE A 46 41.88 14.03 16.45
CA PHE A 46 41.13 12.85 16.87
C PHE A 46 39.65 13.17 17.12
N ALA A 47 39.35 14.30 17.78
CA ALA A 47 37.99 14.74 18.03
C ALA A 47 37.22 15.01 16.72
N THR A 48 37.88 15.59 15.72
CA THR A 48 37.27 15.86 14.41
C THR A 48 36.98 14.56 13.65
N ALA A 49 37.90 13.60 13.67
CA ALA A 49 37.69 12.28 13.08
C ALA A 49 36.54 11.52 13.77
N ALA A 50 36.47 11.56 15.11
CA ALA A 50 35.38 10.98 15.88
C ALA A 50 34.02 11.64 15.58
N ALA A 51 33.99 12.97 15.46
CA ALA A 51 32.79 13.71 15.07
C ALA A 51 32.29 13.30 13.68
N LEU A 52 33.20 13.07 12.73
CA LEU A 52 32.88 12.61 11.38
C LEU A 52 32.27 11.20 11.39
N LEU A 53 32.82 10.27 12.19
CA LEU A 53 32.25 8.93 12.36
C LEU A 53 30.85 8.97 12.98
N LEU A 54 30.66 9.78 14.03
CA LEU A 54 29.36 9.97 14.65
C LEU A 54 28.34 10.60 13.69
N ALA A 55 28.78 11.54 12.85
CA ALA A 55 27.93 12.15 11.82
C ALA A 55 27.47 11.11 10.78
N VAL A 56 28.36 10.22 10.32
CA VAL A 56 28.01 9.13 9.39
C VAL A 56 27.02 8.15 10.03
N ILE A 57 27.25 7.76 11.29
CA ILE A 57 26.34 6.87 12.04
C ILE A 57 24.97 7.55 12.21
N GLY A 58 24.97 8.82 12.61
CA GLY A 58 23.76 9.63 12.80
C GLY A 58 22.96 9.79 11.51
N TYR A 59 23.62 10.06 10.38
CA TYR A 59 22.98 10.17 9.08
C TYR A 59 22.32 8.85 8.65
N ASN A 60 23.02 7.73 8.82
CA ASN A 60 22.48 6.41 8.50
C ASN A 60 21.29 6.04 9.41
N ALA A 61 21.35 6.39 10.70
CA ALA A 61 20.24 6.19 11.63
C ALA A 61 19.02 7.05 11.26
N TRP A 62 19.24 8.33 10.95
CA TRP A 62 18.19 9.25 10.51
C TRP A 62 17.50 8.77 9.22
N LYS A 63 18.29 8.31 8.23
CA LYS A 63 17.74 7.75 7.00
C LYS A 63 16.86 6.52 7.27
N LYS A 64 17.28 5.64 8.19
CA LYS A 64 16.47 4.47 8.58
C LYS A 64 15.18 4.89 9.29
N GLN A 65 15.26 5.88 10.19
CA GLN A 65 14.08 6.41 10.89
C GLN A 65 13.07 7.05 9.95
N LEU A 66 13.53 7.78 8.92
CA LEU A 66 12.65 8.34 7.90
C LEU A 66 11.89 7.25 7.14
N VAL A 67 12.57 6.20 6.70
CA VAL A 67 11.93 5.07 6.01
C VAL A 67 10.92 4.37 6.92
N ALA A 68 11.30 4.07 8.16
CA ALA A 68 10.40 3.44 9.13
C ALA A 68 9.15 4.31 9.41
N THR A 69 9.32 5.63 9.49
CA THR A 69 8.19 6.57 9.69
C THR A 69 7.25 6.57 8.50
N SER A 70 7.80 6.61 7.28
CA SER A 70 7.03 6.53 6.03
C SER A 70 6.24 5.21 5.93
N ASP A 71 6.90 4.08 6.22
CA ASP A 71 6.27 2.75 6.24
C ASP A 71 5.14 2.67 7.27
N HIS A 72 5.36 3.21 8.47
CA HIS A 72 4.37 3.23 9.53
C HIS A 72 3.12 4.06 9.15
N GLU A 73 3.33 5.25 8.57
CA GLU A 73 2.23 6.11 8.13
C GLU A 73 1.43 5.49 6.99
N LEU A 74 2.10 4.88 6.02
CA LEU A 74 1.45 4.16 4.92
C LEU A 74 0.66 2.96 5.45
N ALA A 75 1.25 2.13 6.32
CA ALA A 75 0.58 1.00 6.92
C ALA A 75 -0.64 1.40 7.77
N LYS A 76 -0.58 2.56 8.45
CA LYS A 76 -1.73 3.10 9.19
C LYS A 76 -2.86 3.53 8.27
N ARG A 77 -2.55 4.29 7.20
CA ARG A 77 -3.53 4.74 6.21
C ARG A 77 -4.17 3.55 5.48
N ALA A 78 -3.36 2.63 4.97
CA ALA A 78 -3.81 1.40 4.33
C ALA A 78 -4.71 0.56 5.25
N SER A 79 -4.31 0.36 6.50
CA SER A 79 -5.10 -0.39 7.49
C SER A 79 -6.46 0.25 7.77
N LEU A 80 -6.55 1.58 7.85
CA LEU A 80 -7.81 2.29 8.08
C LEU A 80 -8.75 2.19 6.88
N SER A 81 -8.25 2.44 5.67
CA SER A 81 -9.07 2.35 4.46
C SER A 81 -9.52 0.91 4.17
N LEU A 82 -8.65 -0.07 4.41
CA LEU A 82 -9.00 -1.48 4.27
C LEU A 82 -10.10 -1.90 5.27
N ARG A 83 -10.08 -1.38 6.50
CA ARG A 83 -11.17 -1.62 7.47
C ARG A 83 -12.50 -1.04 7.01
N LYS A 84 -12.50 0.18 6.46
CA LYS A 84 -13.71 0.78 5.89
C LYS A 84 -14.27 -0.05 4.73
N TYR A 85 -13.38 -0.47 3.83
CA TYR A 85 -13.74 -1.34 2.72
C TYR A 85 -14.34 -2.66 3.20
N ARG A 86 -13.65 -3.35 4.13
CA ARG A 86 -14.16 -4.59 4.74
C ARG A 86 -15.54 -4.41 5.38
N ALA A 87 -15.78 -3.30 6.07
CA ALA A 87 -17.06 -3.03 6.73
C ALA A 87 -18.21 -2.83 5.73
N MET A 88 -17.93 -2.32 4.53
CA MET A 88 -18.94 -2.10 3.47
C MET A 88 -19.30 -3.38 2.70
N LEU A 89 -18.36 -4.32 2.56
CA LEU A 89 -18.55 -5.48 1.68
C LEU A 89 -19.72 -6.41 2.05
N PRO A 90 -20.05 -6.69 3.33
CA PRO A 90 -21.24 -7.47 3.68
C PRO A 90 -22.54 -6.86 3.13
N ASP A 91 -22.68 -5.53 3.24
CA ASP A 91 -23.86 -4.83 2.75
C ASP A 91 -23.89 -4.84 1.22
N ALA A 92 -22.75 -4.57 0.58
CA ALA A 92 -22.63 -4.66 -0.89
C ALA A 92 -22.96 -6.07 -1.42
N PHE A 93 -22.55 -7.12 -0.70
CA PHE A 93 -22.91 -8.49 -1.03
C PHE A 93 -24.42 -8.73 -0.90
N ARG A 94 -25.03 -8.30 0.21
CA ARG A 94 -26.47 -8.46 0.45
C ARG A 94 -27.29 -7.75 -0.63
N THR A 95 -26.93 -6.51 -0.96
CA THR A 95 -27.53 -5.79 -2.09
C THR A 95 -27.37 -6.61 -3.37
N THR A 96 -26.15 -7.05 -3.67
CA THR A 96 -25.88 -7.82 -4.90
C THR A 96 -26.74 -9.08 -4.99
N SER A 97 -26.87 -9.86 -3.90
CA SER A 97 -27.74 -11.05 -3.86
C SER A 97 -29.18 -10.70 -4.21
N GLY A 98 -29.74 -9.68 -3.56
CA GLY A 98 -31.12 -9.25 -3.82
C GLY A 98 -31.33 -8.73 -5.24
N LEU A 99 -30.35 -8.02 -5.81
CA LEU A 99 -30.43 -7.54 -7.20
C LEU A 99 -30.33 -8.66 -8.21
N VAL A 100 -29.45 -9.64 -7.98
CA VAL A 100 -29.28 -10.80 -8.86
C VAL A 100 -30.50 -11.72 -8.82
N GLU A 101 -31.06 -11.98 -7.64
CA GLU A 101 -32.32 -12.72 -7.50
C GLU A 101 -33.47 -12.04 -8.24
N ARG A 102 -33.56 -10.71 -8.15
CA ARG A 102 -34.53 -9.91 -8.91
C ARG A 102 -34.32 -10.02 -10.41
N MET A 103 -33.08 -9.89 -10.90
CA MET A 103 -32.78 -10.07 -12.32
C MET A 103 -33.17 -11.47 -12.80
N ASN A 104 -32.83 -12.51 -12.04
CA ASN A 104 -33.16 -13.89 -12.37
C ASN A 104 -34.68 -14.11 -12.46
N PHE A 105 -35.45 -13.52 -11.54
CA PHE A 105 -36.90 -13.57 -11.56
C PHE A 105 -37.48 -12.75 -12.73
N GLN A 106 -37.06 -11.50 -12.89
CA GLN A 106 -37.68 -10.53 -13.80
C GLN A 106 -37.26 -10.68 -15.27
N VAL A 107 -36.12 -11.31 -15.58
CA VAL A 107 -35.79 -11.72 -16.96
C VAL A 107 -36.90 -12.62 -17.53
N SER A 108 -37.56 -13.42 -16.68
CA SER A 108 -38.70 -14.25 -17.08
C SER A 108 -39.98 -13.45 -17.39
N TYR A 109 -40.12 -12.24 -16.82
CA TYR A 109 -41.33 -11.41 -16.91
C TYR A 109 -41.16 -10.12 -17.73
N ARG A 110 -39.93 -9.78 -18.15
CA ARG A 110 -39.57 -8.56 -18.93
C ARG A 110 -39.95 -7.23 -18.25
N GLU A 111 -40.10 -7.20 -16.93
CA GLU A 111 -40.35 -5.98 -16.17
C GLU A 111 -39.04 -5.40 -15.64
N THR A 112 -38.81 -4.09 -15.81
CA THR A 112 -37.64 -3.39 -15.27
C THR A 112 -38.00 -2.52 -14.07
N PRO A 113 -37.42 -2.77 -12.88
CA PRO A 113 -37.70 -2.00 -11.68
C PRO A 113 -36.90 -0.68 -11.70
N HIS A 114 -37.48 0.37 -12.28
CA HIS A 114 -36.86 1.70 -12.25
C HIS A 114 -36.83 2.33 -10.86
N GLU A 115 -37.74 1.92 -9.99
CA GLU A 115 -37.92 2.49 -8.64
C GLU A 115 -36.69 2.33 -7.74
N LEU A 116 -35.83 1.34 -8.01
CA LEU A 116 -34.62 1.07 -7.22
C LEU A 116 -33.36 1.71 -7.80
N LEU A 117 -33.43 2.31 -8.99
CA LEU A 117 -32.24 2.79 -9.69
C LEU A 117 -31.48 3.86 -8.91
N GLU A 118 -32.18 4.80 -8.25
CA GLU A 118 -31.54 5.90 -7.54
C GLU A 118 -30.72 5.38 -6.34
N VAL A 119 -31.35 4.56 -5.49
CA VAL A 119 -30.72 3.93 -4.32
C VAL A 119 -29.54 3.06 -4.73
N VAL A 120 -29.71 2.23 -5.77
CA VAL A 120 -28.64 1.34 -6.24
C VAL A 120 -27.48 2.12 -6.87
N ASN A 121 -27.74 3.24 -7.53
CA ASN A 121 -26.68 4.12 -8.06
C ASN A 121 -25.89 4.79 -6.93
N GLU A 122 -26.55 5.20 -5.85
CA GLU A 122 -25.87 5.74 -4.68
C GLU A 122 -24.95 4.69 -4.03
N GLU A 123 -25.44 3.48 -3.80
CA GLU A 123 -24.64 2.37 -3.28
C GLU A 123 -23.45 2.03 -4.20
N LEU A 124 -23.67 1.98 -5.52
CA LEU A 124 -22.61 1.77 -6.49
C LEU A 124 -21.56 2.89 -6.46
N SER A 125 -21.99 4.14 -6.30
CA SER A 125 -21.10 5.30 -6.17
C SER A 125 -20.23 5.19 -4.91
N ASN A 126 -20.85 4.89 -3.77
CA ASN A 126 -20.16 4.71 -2.51
C ASN A 126 -19.13 3.58 -2.60
N LEU A 127 -19.52 2.43 -3.16
CA LEU A 127 -18.61 1.29 -3.36
C LEU A 127 -17.44 1.63 -4.29
N LYS A 128 -17.67 2.39 -5.37
CA LYS A 128 -16.61 2.87 -6.26
C LYS A 128 -15.62 3.77 -5.55
N ILE A 129 -16.10 4.71 -4.74
CA ILE A 129 -15.25 5.65 -4.00
C ILE A 129 -14.33 4.85 -3.06
N ILE A 130 -14.90 4.02 -2.18
CA ILE A 130 -14.09 3.26 -1.21
C ILE A 130 -13.16 2.27 -1.91
N SER A 131 -13.63 1.57 -2.95
CA SER A 131 -12.78 0.66 -3.72
C SER A 131 -11.60 1.39 -4.38
N SER A 132 -11.82 2.58 -4.92
CA SER A 132 -10.76 3.38 -5.54
C SER A 132 -9.73 3.86 -4.53
N GLU A 133 -10.17 4.27 -3.32
CA GLU A 133 -9.26 4.67 -2.24
C GLU A 133 -8.33 3.51 -1.83
N VAL A 134 -8.87 2.30 -1.68
CA VAL A 134 -8.04 1.14 -1.30
C VAL A 134 -7.15 0.69 -2.46
N HIS A 135 -7.61 0.77 -3.71
CA HIS A 135 -6.76 0.49 -4.88
C HIS A 135 -5.57 1.44 -4.99
N LEU A 136 -5.79 2.74 -4.77
CA LEU A 136 -4.70 3.73 -4.75
C LEU A 136 -3.69 3.41 -3.65
N LEU A 137 -4.18 3.09 -2.45
CA LEU A 137 -3.31 2.70 -1.33
C LEU A 137 -2.57 1.38 -1.60
N ALA A 138 -3.19 0.42 -2.29
CA ALA A 138 -2.53 -0.82 -2.69
C ALA A 138 -1.40 -0.57 -3.68
N LEU A 139 -1.57 0.37 -4.62
CA LEU A 139 -0.51 0.81 -5.53
C LEU A 139 0.63 1.50 -4.77
N GLU A 140 0.33 2.41 -3.83
CA GLU A 140 1.35 3.02 -2.96
C GLU A 140 2.11 1.95 -2.17
N CYS A 141 1.40 0.98 -1.59
CA CYS A 141 2.03 -0.14 -0.87
C CYS A 141 2.90 -1.01 -1.78
N ARG A 142 2.49 -1.20 -3.04
CA ARG A 142 3.28 -1.95 -4.03
C ARG A 142 4.58 -1.22 -4.39
N GLU A 143 4.52 0.09 -4.58
CA GLU A 143 5.70 0.90 -4.90
C GLU A 143 6.69 0.91 -3.72
N GLU A 144 6.21 1.07 -2.48
CA GLU A 144 7.08 1.16 -1.30
C GLU A 144 7.55 -0.19 -0.77
N TRP A 145 6.72 -1.24 -0.83
CA TRP A 145 7.04 -2.55 -0.23
C TRP A 145 7.32 -3.65 -1.25
N GLY A 146 7.17 -3.36 -2.55
CA GLY A 146 7.47 -4.24 -3.67
C GLY A 146 6.28 -5.06 -4.17
N ASP A 147 6.50 -5.72 -5.31
CA ASP A 147 5.48 -6.46 -6.06
C ASP A 147 4.84 -7.62 -5.31
N SER A 148 5.52 -8.20 -4.30
CA SER A 148 5.00 -9.32 -3.51
C SER A 148 3.73 -8.98 -2.73
N VAL A 149 3.47 -7.70 -2.51
CA VAL A 149 2.29 -7.21 -1.77
C VAL A 149 1.02 -7.22 -2.63
N TRP A 150 1.18 -7.10 -3.95
CA TRP A 150 0.07 -6.93 -4.87
C TRP A 150 -0.92 -8.11 -4.90
N PRO A 151 -0.49 -9.39 -4.96
CA PRO A 151 -1.42 -10.52 -4.98
C PRO A 151 -2.33 -10.56 -3.74
N VAL A 152 -1.82 -10.15 -2.57
CA VAL A 152 -2.60 -10.14 -1.33
C VAL A 152 -3.74 -9.12 -1.38
N PHE A 153 -3.51 -7.96 -2.01
CA PHE A 153 -4.57 -6.98 -2.27
C PHE A 153 -5.56 -7.47 -3.32
N GLN A 154 -5.08 -8.12 -4.40
CA GLN A 154 -5.96 -8.67 -5.44
C GLN A 154 -6.97 -9.67 -4.87
N ASP A 155 -6.52 -10.55 -3.98
CA ASP A 155 -7.39 -11.52 -3.30
C ASP A 155 -8.46 -10.82 -2.44
N ALA A 156 -8.09 -9.72 -1.77
CA ALA A 156 -9.02 -8.92 -0.97
C ALA A 156 -10.02 -8.11 -1.83
N PHE A 157 -9.65 -7.74 -3.06
CA PHE A 157 -10.52 -7.01 -3.99
C PHE A 157 -11.53 -7.90 -4.70
N PHE A 158 -11.25 -9.21 -4.80
CA PHE A 158 -12.07 -10.16 -5.56
C PHE A 158 -13.57 -9.97 -5.32
N LEU A 159 -14.01 -10.01 -4.05
CA LEU A 159 -15.43 -9.91 -3.75
C LEU A 159 -16.01 -8.54 -4.11
N GLY A 160 -15.37 -7.46 -3.70
CA GLY A 160 -15.90 -6.11 -3.92
C GLY A 160 -15.95 -5.74 -5.39
N ASP A 161 -15.00 -6.20 -6.20
CA ASP A 161 -15.04 -5.99 -7.65
C ASP A 161 -16.19 -6.76 -8.31
N HIS A 162 -16.48 -7.99 -7.87
CA HIS A 162 -17.61 -8.74 -8.40
C HIS A 162 -18.95 -8.13 -7.95
N CYS A 163 -19.08 -7.71 -6.69
CA CYS A 163 -20.27 -6.98 -6.22
C CYS A 163 -20.48 -5.70 -7.04
N ARG A 164 -19.42 -4.90 -7.23
CA ARG A 164 -19.45 -3.68 -8.05
C ARG A 164 -19.86 -3.97 -9.50
N ALA A 165 -19.33 -5.03 -10.09
CA ALA A 165 -19.67 -5.45 -11.44
C ALA A 165 -21.14 -5.86 -11.56
N CYS A 166 -21.64 -6.66 -10.61
CA CYS A 166 -23.03 -7.11 -10.59
C CYS A 166 -24.01 -5.95 -10.37
N ILE A 167 -23.72 -5.04 -9.44
CA ILE A 167 -24.53 -3.84 -9.21
C ILE A 167 -24.51 -2.94 -10.46
N GLY A 168 -23.34 -2.75 -11.10
CA GLY A 168 -23.24 -1.99 -12.34
C GLY A 168 -24.01 -2.63 -13.50
N ALA A 169 -24.01 -3.96 -13.58
CA ALA A 169 -24.80 -4.71 -14.55
C ALA A 169 -26.30 -4.55 -14.27
N PHE A 170 -26.74 -4.58 -13.02
CA PHE A 170 -28.14 -4.29 -12.65
C PHE A 170 -28.57 -2.89 -13.07
N VAL A 171 -27.75 -1.86 -12.80
CA VAL A 171 -28.03 -0.48 -13.22
C VAL A 171 -28.18 -0.39 -14.74
N SER A 172 -27.33 -1.10 -15.49
CA SER A 172 -27.38 -1.14 -16.96
C SER A 172 -28.59 -1.90 -17.47
N TRP A 173 -28.89 -3.05 -16.87
CA TRP A 173 -30.08 -3.87 -17.16
C TRP A 173 -31.38 -3.10 -16.93
N SER A 174 -31.42 -2.29 -15.87
CA SER A 174 -32.60 -1.54 -15.43
C SER A 174 -32.87 -0.26 -16.21
N ARG A 175 -32.08 0.11 -17.24
CA ARG A 175 -32.40 1.32 -18.02
C ARG A 175 -33.38 1.02 -19.17
N ILE A 176 -34.33 1.94 -19.37
CA ILE A 176 -35.41 1.82 -20.39
C ILE A 176 -34.85 1.89 -21.81
N ASP A 177 -33.76 2.62 -21.99
CA ASP A 177 -33.16 2.93 -23.28
C ASP A 177 -32.33 1.78 -23.88
N PHE A 178 -32.10 0.69 -23.12
CA PHE A 178 -31.34 -0.46 -23.63
C PHE A 178 -32.22 -1.47 -24.38
N PRO A 179 -31.79 -1.93 -25.58
CA PRO A 179 -32.39 -3.07 -26.28
C PRO A 179 -32.47 -4.34 -25.42
N ASP A 180 -33.56 -5.12 -25.55
CA ASP A 180 -33.79 -6.39 -24.85
C ASP A 180 -32.57 -7.32 -24.85
N ARG A 181 -31.93 -7.50 -26.03
CA ARG A 181 -30.75 -8.37 -26.18
C ARG A 181 -29.55 -7.92 -25.35
N LEU A 182 -29.40 -6.62 -25.10
CA LEU A 182 -28.34 -6.11 -24.25
C LEU A 182 -28.71 -6.28 -22.78
N ARG A 183 -29.98 -6.11 -22.43
CA ARG A 183 -30.48 -6.39 -21.07
C ARG A 183 -30.25 -7.85 -20.69
N GLU A 184 -30.64 -8.81 -21.53
CA GLU A 184 -30.39 -10.25 -21.29
C GLU A 184 -28.89 -10.51 -21.02
N LYS A 185 -27.99 -9.95 -21.84
CA LYS A 185 -26.54 -10.08 -21.62
C LYS A 185 -26.05 -9.52 -20.29
N TYR A 186 -26.58 -8.38 -19.85
CA TYR A 186 -26.21 -7.80 -18.55
C TYR A 186 -26.72 -8.66 -17.39
N ALA A 187 -27.94 -9.18 -17.49
CA ALA A 187 -28.49 -10.09 -16.48
C ALA A 187 -27.69 -11.39 -16.40
N ASP A 188 -27.41 -12.04 -17.54
CA ASP A 188 -26.60 -13.26 -17.60
C ASP A 188 -25.20 -13.03 -17.03
N SER A 189 -24.57 -11.90 -17.39
CA SER A 189 -23.25 -11.54 -16.86
C SER A 189 -23.27 -11.38 -15.34
N ALA A 190 -24.28 -10.68 -14.79
CA ALA A 190 -24.42 -10.48 -13.36
C ALA A 190 -24.69 -11.80 -12.61
N ILE A 191 -25.58 -12.64 -13.14
CA ILE A 191 -25.92 -13.94 -12.56
C ILE A 191 -24.68 -14.84 -12.51
N ASN A 192 -23.97 -14.99 -13.65
CA ASN A 192 -22.77 -15.81 -13.71
C ASN A 192 -21.64 -15.28 -12.80
N SER A 193 -21.46 -13.96 -12.76
CA SER A 193 -20.48 -13.31 -11.89
C SER A 193 -20.80 -13.54 -10.42
N PHE A 194 -22.08 -13.50 -10.02
CA PHE A 194 -22.47 -13.71 -8.63
C PHE A 194 -22.43 -15.18 -8.22
N GLU A 195 -22.72 -16.12 -9.12
CA GLU A 195 -22.52 -17.54 -8.85
C GLU A 195 -21.05 -17.88 -8.61
N ALA A 196 -20.12 -17.27 -9.37
CA ALA A 196 -18.70 -17.41 -9.10
C ALA A 196 -18.32 -16.89 -7.69
N VAL A 197 -18.94 -15.79 -7.26
CA VAL A 197 -18.76 -15.27 -5.89
C VAL A 197 -19.28 -16.27 -4.85
N LYS A 198 -20.49 -16.82 -5.02
CA LYS A 198 -21.04 -17.79 -4.07
C LYS A 198 -20.15 -19.01 -3.89
N ILE A 199 -19.61 -19.54 -5.00
CA ILE A 199 -18.71 -20.69 -4.98
C ILE A 199 -17.43 -20.41 -4.19
N LEU A 200 -16.90 -19.18 -4.27
CA LEU A 200 -15.59 -18.84 -3.70
C LEU A 200 -15.66 -18.21 -2.30
N ALA A 201 -16.65 -17.35 -2.07
CA ALA A 201 -16.83 -16.58 -0.84
C ALA A 201 -17.95 -17.11 0.07
N GLY A 202 -18.79 -18.02 -0.44
CA GLY A 202 -19.92 -18.59 0.27
C GLY A 202 -21.25 -17.93 -0.06
N GLU A 203 -22.32 -18.55 0.43
CA GLU A 203 -23.71 -18.16 0.13
C GLU A 203 -24.35 -17.32 1.23
N ASN A 204 -23.82 -17.42 2.46
CA ASN A 204 -24.37 -16.74 3.62
C ASN A 204 -23.37 -15.76 4.25
N VAL A 205 -23.90 -14.85 5.06
CA VAL A 205 -23.11 -13.79 5.70
C VAL A 205 -21.97 -14.35 6.55
N LEU A 206 -22.17 -15.49 7.22
CA LEU A 206 -21.14 -16.11 8.08
C LEU A 206 -19.96 -16.64 7.26
N GLU A 207 -20.24 -17.27 6.11
CA GLU A 207 -19.20 -17.74 5.20
C GLU A 207 -18.42 -16.58 4.59
N ILE A 208 -19.10 -15.47 4.30
CA ILE A 208 -18.49 -14.26 3.76
C ILE A 208 -17.63 -13.56 4.82
N GLU A 209 -18.08 -13.49 6.07
CA GLU A 209 -17.27 -13.00 7.17
C GLU A 209 -16.01 -13.84 7.35
N LYS A 210 -16.13 -15.17 7.25
CA LYS A 210 -14.99 -16.08 7.28
C LYS A 210 -14.05 -15.87 6.08
N TYR A 211 -14.60 -15.69 4.89
CA TYR A 211 -13.84 -15.35 3.69
C TYR A 211 -13.05 -14.05 3.90
N PHE A 212 -13.66 -13.03 4.51
CA PHE A 212 -12.95 -11.79 4.83
C PHE A 212 -11.82 -12.00 5.82
N GLU A 213 -12.01 -12.77 6.89
CA GLU A 213 -10.91 -13.05 7.80
C GLU A 213 -9.74 -13.76 7.10
N GLU A 214 -10.06 -14.71 6.23
CA GLU A 214 -9.03 -15.43 5.47
C GLU A 214 -8.27 -14.51 4.50
N LYS A 215 -8.97 -13.67 3.73
CA LYS A 215 -8.33 -12.81 2.70
C LYS A 215 -7.72 -11.54 3.26
N PHE A 216 -8.29 -10.97 4.32
CA PHE A 216 -7.79 -9.73 4.93
C PHE A 216 -6.80 -9.99 6.07
N GLY A 217 -6.74 -11.20 6.62
CA GLY A 217 -5.80 -11.60 7.66
C GLY A 217 -4.34 -11.37 7.27
N PRO A 218 -3.88 -11.84 6.09
CA PRO A 218 -2.52 -11.59 5.62
C PRO A 218 -2.18 -10.09 5.48
N LEU A 219 -3.13 -9.26 5.03
CA LEU A 219 -2.95 -7.80 4.96
C LEU A 219 -2.80 -7.20 6.35
N HIS A 220 -3.58 -7.65 7.33
CA HIS A 220 -3.47 -7.19 8.72
C HIS A 220 -2.12 -7.55 9.34
N GLN A 221 -1.65 -8.78 9.12
CA GLN A 221 -0.34 -9.21 9.60
C GLN A 221 0.77 -8.36 8.98
N MET A 222 0.74 -8.19 7.65
CA MET A 222 1.72 -7.38 6.92
C MET A 222 1.76 -5.93 7.44
N PHE A 223 0.60 -5.30 7.65
CA PHE A 223 0.55 -3.94 8.21
C PHE A 223 1.09 -3.88 9.64
N ASN A 224 0.88 -4.90 10.46
CA ASN A 224 1.42 -4.93 11.82
C ASN A 224 2.94 -5.10 11.84
N GLU A 225 3.49 -5.94 10.97
CA GLU A 225 4.94 -6.10 10.80
C GLU A 225 5.61 -4.80 10.34
N LYS A 226 4.93 -4.03 9.49
CA LYS A 226 5.40 -2.72 9.01
C LYS A 226 5.23 -1.59 10.04
N LYS A 227 4.32 -1.72 11.00
CA LYS A 227 4.15 -0.76 12.09
C LYS A 227 5.18 -0.91 13.22
N LEU A 228 5.73 -2.11 13.40
CA LEU A 228 6.64 -2.46 14.50
C LEU A 228 8.13 -2.33 14.15
N LYS A 229 8.46 -2.07 12.87
CA LYS A 229 9.83 -1.83 12.39
C LYS A 229 10.12 -0.33 12.32
#